data_AF-A0A3C1A429-F1
#
_entry.id   AF-A0A3C1A429-F1
#
_cell.length_a   1.000
_cell.length_b   1.000
_cell.length_c   1.000
_cell.angle_alpha   90.00
_cell.angle_beta   90.00
_cell.angle_gamma   90.00
#
_symmetry.space_group_name_H-M   'P 1'
#
loop_
_entity.id
_entity.type
_entity.pdbx_description
1 polymer ?
#
loop_
_entity_poly.entity_id
_entity_poly.type
_entity_poly.pdbx_seq_one_letter_code
_entity_poly.pdbx_strand_id
1 'polypeptide(L)'
;MHLTLYWQALAQMETSYTVFTHLLDEENRIWGQKDNVPRNWTLPTTSWIEGEYIKDEYEIPIKEDAPLGDYLIEIGMYDASTSLRLPIYDQEGKYIGDRLLLGETPIRLVR
;
A
#
# COMPACT_ATOMS: atom_id res chain seq x y z
N MET A 1 10.82 8.90 -0.26
CA MET A 1 9.87 9.11 0.86
C MET A 1 9.80 7.81 1.65
N HIS A 2 9.91 7.89 2.97
CA HIS A 2 9.84 6.70 3.82
C HIS A 2 8.40 6.50 4.34
N LEU A 3 7.89 5.27 4.21
CA LEU A 3 6.59 4.84 4.74
C LEU A 3 6.77 3.52 5.49
N THR A 4 6.32 3.46 6.74
CA THR A 4 6.21 2.21 7.49
C THR A 4 4.75 1.80 7.61
N LEU A 5 4.42 0.60 7.15
CA LEU A 5 3.11 -0.03 7.35
C LEU A 5 3.22 -1.09 8.44
N TYR A 6 2.17 -1.19 9.25
CA TYR A 6 2.01 -2.27 10.20
C TYR A 6 0.79 -3.08 9.81
N TRP A 7 1.02 -4.35 9.46
CA TRP A 7 -0.04 -5.28 9.11
C TRP A 7 -0.28 -6.24 10.25
N GLN A 8 -1.55 -6.56 10.52
CA GLN A 8 -1.92 -7.69 11.37
C GLN A 8 -2.53 -8.78 10.48
N ALA A 9 -1.96 -9.98 10.51
CA ALA A 9 -2.54 -11.12 9.82
C ALA A 9 -3.78 -11.59 10.58
N LEU A 10 -4.97 -11.47 9.96
CA LEU A 10 -6.23 -11.89 10.59
C LEU A 10 -6.57 -13.37 10.33
N ALA A 11 -5.95 -13.95 9.30
CA ALA A 11 -6.08 -15.35 8.93
C ALA A 11 -4.90 -15.75 8.04
N GLN A 12 -4.69 -17.06 7.89
CA GLN A 12 -3.75 -17.58 6.90
C GLN A 12 -4.23 -17.25 5.48
N MET A 13 -3.29 -16.87 4.61
CA MET A 13 -3.56 -16.54 3.21
C MET A 13 -2.97 -17.60 2.28
N GLU A 14 -3.70 -17.94 1.22
CA GLU A 14 -3.22 -18.87 0.18
C GLU A 14 -2.58 -18.14 -1.01
N THR A 15 -2.86 -16.85 -1.15
CA THR A 15 -2.30 -15.99 -2.20
C THR A 15 -1.15 -15.16 -1.64
N SER A 16 -0.04 -15.09 -2.40
CA SER A 16 1.09 -14.20 -2.11
C SER A 16 0.82 -12.84 -2.73
N TYR A 17 0.24 -11.93 -1.96
CA TYR A 17 -0.09 -10.59 -2.43
C TYR A 17 1.15 -9.69 -2.50
N THR A 18 1.14 -8.81 -3.49
CA THR A 18 2.04 -7.66 -3.59
C THR A 18 1.35 -6.45 -2.98
N VAL A 19 2.04 -5.73 -2.12
CA VAL A 19 1.57 -4.43 -1.61
C VAL A 19 1.99 -3.36 -2.60
N PHE A 20 1.05 -2.50 -2.98
CA PHE A 20 1.34 -1.27 -3.71
C PHE A 20 1.30 -0.09 -2.75
N THR A 21 2.19 0.88 -2.99
CA THR A 21 2.22 2.17 -2.29
C THR A 21 2.41 3.26 -3.33
N HIS A 22 1.48 4.19 -3.45
CA HIS A 22 1.55 5.26 -4.45
C HIS A 22 1.41 6.64 -3.82
N LEU A 23 2.15 7.60 -4.38
CA LEU A 23 2.01 9.03 -4.12
C LEU A 23 1.23 9.66 -5.29
N LEU A 24 0.07 10.23 -4.99
CA LEU A 24 -0.91 10.72 -5.97
C LEU A 24 -1.07 12.23 -5.92
N ASP A 25 -1.16 12.88 -7.09
CA ASP A 25 -1.63 14.28 -7.18
C ASP A 25 -3.17 14.38 -7.13
N GLU A 26 -3.69 15.61 -7.23
CA GLU A 26 -5.13 15.88 -7.22
C GLU A 26 -5.90 15.25 -8.40
N GLU A 27 -5.20 14.94 -9.49
CA GLU A 27 -5.76 14.24 -10.65
C GLU A 27 -5.54 12.72 -10.60
N ASN A 28 -5.14 12.16 -9.46
CA ASN A 28 -4.81 10.74 -9.26
C ASN A 28 -3.64 10.23 -10.13
N ARG A 29 -2.74 11.11 -10.58
CA ARG A 29 -1.52 10.68 -11.26
C ARG A 29 -0.49 10.24 -10.23
N ILE A 30 0.16 9.11 -10.52
CA ILE A 30 1.22 8.56 -9.69
C ILE A 30 2.54 9.31 -9.93
N TRP A 31 3.05 9.95 -8.89
CA TRP A 31 4.34 10.66 -8.89
C TRP A 31 5.43 9.96 -8.09
N GLY A 32 5.08 8.93 -7.33
CA GLY A 32 6.02 8.01 -6.72
C GLY A 32 5.32 6.69 -6.43
N GLN A 33 6.04 5.58 -6.59
CA GLN A 33 5.45 4.26 -6.33
C GLN A 33 6.48 3.23 -5.89
N LYS A 34 6.02 2.27 -5.09
CA LYS A 34 6.77 1.08 -4.75
C LYS A 34 5.82 -0.10 -4.56
N ASP A 35 6.04 -1.13 -5.36
CA ASP A 35 5.28 -2.37 -5.34
C ASP A 35 6.25 -3.51 -5.00
N ASN A 36 5.93 -4.26 -3.93
CA ASN A 36 6.70 -5.44 -3.56
C ASN A 36 5.89 -6.40 -2.70
N VAL A 37 6.29 -7.67 -2.77
CA VAL A 37 6.00 -8.63 -1.70
C VAL A 37 6.47 -8.04 -0.36
N PRO A 38 5.71 -8.17 0.75
CA PRO A 38 6.04 -7.53 2.01
C PRO A 38 7.46 -7.79 2.49
N ARG A 39 7.99 -6.85 3.27
CA ARG A 39 9.36 -6.84 3.80
C ARG A 39 10.41 -6.89 2.68
N ASN A 40 10.25 -6.05 1.65
CA ASN A 40 11.16 -5.97 0.52
C ASN A 40 11.46 -7.34 -0.12
N TRP A 41 10.40 -8.06 -0.52
CA TRP A 41 10.46 -9.37 -1.16
C TRP A 41 10.85 -10.56 -0.27
N THR A 42 10.92 -10.38 1.05
CA THR A 42 11.41 -11.43 1.95
C THR A 42 10.32 -12.13 2.77
N LEU A 43 9.09 -11.57 2.81
CA LEU A 43 8.01 -12.14 3.63
C LEU A 43 6.68 -12.18 2.86
N PRO A 44 6.48 -13.17 1.95
CA PRO A 44 5.22 -13.34 1.25
C PRO A 44 4.05 -13.49 2.23
N THR A 45 2.87 -12.97 1.85
CA THR A 45 1.67 -13.03 2.71
C THR A 45 1.25 -14.46 3.04
N THR A 46 1.61 -15.44 2.22
CA THR A 46 1.37 -16.87 2.49
C THR A 46 2.18 -17.43 3.65
N SER A 47 3.25 -16.75 4.08
CA SER A 47 4.04 -17.14 5.25
C SER A 47 3.62 -16.43 6.53
N TRP A 48 2.63 -15.53 6.47
CA TRP A 48 2.16 -14.81 7.66
C TRP A 48 1.36 -15.74 8.55
N ILE A 49 1.57 -15.61 9.85
CA ILE A 49 0.87 -16.41 10.86
C ILE A 49 -0.32 -15.62 11.39
N GLU A 50 -1.48 -16.25 11.57
CA GLU A 50 -2.64 -15.59 12.20
C GLU A 50 -2.25 -14.93 13.54
N GLY A 51 -2.62 -13.65 13.70
CA GLY A 51 -2.27 -12.82 14.84
C GLY A 51 -0.90 -12.15 14.77
N GLU A 52 -0.06 -12.46 13.78
CA GLU A 52 1.26 -11.85 13.60
C GLU A 52 1.13 -10.37 13.21
N TYR A 53 2.00 -9.54 13.78
CA TYR A 53 2.19 -8.14 13.38
C TYR A 53 3.47 -8.00 12.55
N ILE A 54 3.33 -7.49 11.33
CA ILE A 54 4.42 -7.30 10.37
C ILE A 54 4.72 -5.81 10.26
N LYS A 55 5.96 -5.42 10.58
CA LYS A 55 6.50 -4.09 10.25
C LYS A 55 7.09 -4.11 8.84
N ASP A 56 6.47 -3.40 7.92
CA ASP A 56 6.84 -3.34 6.51
C ASP A 56 7.29 -1.93 6.11
N GLU A 57 8.48 -1.79 5.52
CA GLU A 57 9.14 -0.51 5.30
C GLU A 57 9.35 -0.26 3.80
N TYR A 58 8.93 0.91 3.35
CA TYR A 58 8.95 1.32 1.94
C TYR A 58 9.77 2.60 1.77
N GLU A 59 10.77 2.52 0.90
CA GLU A 59 11.41 3.68 0.29
C GLU A 59 10.75 3.93 -1.06
N ILE A 60 9.83 4.91 -1.09
CA ILE A 60 9.07 5.28 -2.28
C ILE A 60 9.88 6.32 -3.06
N PRO A 61 10.42 5.96 -4.25
CA PRO A 61 11.06 6.93 -5.13
C PRO A 61 10.01 7.91 -5.66
N ILE A 62 10.28 9.20 -5.51
CA ILE A 62 9.48 10.28 -6.10
C ILE A 62 10.15 10.65 -7.41
N LYS A 63 9.36 10.80 -8.48
CA LYS A 63 9.86 11.26 -9.78
C LYS A 63 10.50 12.65 -9.64
N GLU A 64 11.61 12.86 -10.33
CA GLU A 64 12.36 14.12 -10.25
C GLU A 64 11.58 15.34 -10.75
N ASP A 65 10.63 15.11 -11.65
CA ASP A 65 9.75 16.12 -12.24
C ASP A 65 8.40 16.27 -11.49
N ALA A 66 8.26 15.65 -10.31
CA ALA A 66 7.07 15.80 -9.48
C ALA A 66 6.83 17.28 -9.12
N PRO A 67 5.66 17.85 -9.46
CA PRO A 67 5.30 19.20 -9.07
C PRO A 67 5.39 19.40 -7.55
N LEU A 68 5.73 20.61 -7.11
CA LEU A 68 5.55 20.95 -5.70
C LEU A 68 4.05 21.09 -5.43
N GLY A 69 3.60 20.64 -4.27
CA GLY A 69 2.18 20.69 -3.93
C GLY A 69 1.77 19.61 -2.96
N ASP A 70 0.47 19.39 -2.89
CA ASP A 70 -0.17 18.47 -1.97
C ASP A 70 -0.40 17.13 -2.66
N TYR A 71 -0.07 16.06 -1.95
CA TYR A 71 -0.13 14.69 -2.43
C TYR A 71 -0.85 13.79 -1.43
N LEU A 72 -1.55 12.79 -1.93
CA LEU A 72 -2.12 11.71 -1.12
C LEU A 72 -1.26 10.45 -1.25
N ILE A 73 -1.25 9.63 -0.20
CA ILE A 73 -0.70 8.28 -0.29
C ILE A 73 -1.86 7.30 -0.39
N GLU A 74 -1.83 6.42 -1.37
CA GLU A 74 -2.68 5.23 -1.38
C GLU A 74 -1.88 3.96 -1.15
N ILE A 75 -2.51 3.00 -0.50
CA ILE A 75 -1.97 1.64 -0.31
C ILE A 75 -3.03 0.58 -0.59
N GLY A 76 -2.58 -0.64 -0.81
CA GLY A 76 -3.42 -1.82 -0.86
C GLY A 76 -2.63 -3.03 -1.33
N MET A 77 -3.34 -4.09 -1.65
CA MET A 77 -2.73 -5.35 -2.07
C MET A 77 -3.33 -5.84 -3.38
N TYR A 78 -2.56 -6.58 -4.18
CA TYR A 78 -3.04 -7.24 -5.37
C TYR A 78 -2.34 -8.58 -5.58
N ASP A 79 -3.02 -9.49 -6.27
CA ASP A 79 -2.44 -10.74 -6.72
C ASP A 79 -1.65 -10.49 -8.00
N ALA A 80 -0.34 -10.67 -7.96
CA ALA A 80 0.54 -10.41 -9.10
C ALA A 80 0.29 -11.34 -10.29
N SER A 81 -0.30 -12.52 -10.07
CA SER A 81 -0.60 -13.49 -11.15
C SER A 81 -1.83 -13.11 -11.96
N THR A 82 -2.83 -12.48 -11.31
CA THR A 82 -4.11 -12.12 -11.93
C THR A 82 -4.26 -10.61 -12.13
N SER A 83 -3.40 -9.80 -11.51
CA SER A 83 -3.52 -8.33 -11.42
C SER A 83 -4.80 -7.85 -10.74
N LEU A 84 -5.52 -8.73 -10.03
CA LEU A 84 -6.71 -8.36 -9.28
C LEU A 84 -6.33 -7.77 -7.92
N ARG A 85 -6.94 -6.63 -7.58
CA ARG A 85 -6.76 -5.97 -6.28
C ARG A 85 -7.56 -6.71 -5.20
N LEU A 86 -6.99 -6.78 -4.01
CA LEU A 86 -7.63 -7.36 -2.83
C LEU A 86 -8.72 -6.40 -2.33
N PRO A 87 -10.00 -6.82 -2.31
CA PRO A 87 -11.08 -6.00 -1.76
C PRO A 87 -10.91 -5.76 -0.26
N ILE A 88 -11.32 -4.57 0.17
CA ILE A 88 -11.38 -4.13 1.55
C ILE A 88 -12.84 -4.12 1.98
N TYR A 89 -13.09 -4.68 3.17
CA TYR A 89 -14.39 -4.69 3.81
C TYR A 89 -14.32 -3.98 5.16
N ASP A 90 -15.40 -3.32 5.57
CA ASP A 90 -15.55 -2.81 6.94
C ASP A 90 -15.91 -3.93 7.93
N GLN A 91 -16.09 -3.58 9.21
CA GLN A 91 -16.37 -4.55 10.28
C GLN A 91 -17.72 -5.24 10.11
N GLU A 92 -18.64 -4.61 9.39
CA GLU A 92 -19.96 -5.13 9.03
C GLU A 92 -19.93 -6.00 7.77
N GLY A 93 -18.76 -6.16 7.13
CA GLY A 93 -18.56 -6.97 5.93
C GLY A 93 -19.01 -6.28 4.64
N LYS A 94 -19.22 -4.97 4.66
CA LYS A 94 -19.56 -4.20 3.45
C LYS A 94 -18.29 -3.84 2.71
N TYR A 95 -18.32 -3.99 1.38
CA TYR A 95 -17.23 -3.58 0.50
C TYR A 95 -17.03 -2.06 0.54
N ILE A 96 -15.79 -1.62 0.79
CA ILE A 96 -15.42 -0.21 0.88
C ILE A 96 -14.35 0.23 -0.12
N GLY A 97 -13.89 -0.68 -0.99
CA GLY A 97 -12.89 -0.39 -2.02
C GLY A 97 -11.85 -1.50 -2.12
N ASP A 98 -10.77 -1.22 -2.85
CA ASP A 98 -9.62 -2.12 -3.03
C ASP A 98 -8.28 -1.37 -2.85
N ARG A 99 -8.38 -0.15 -2.31
CA ARG A 99 -7.29 0.75 -1.93
C ARG A 99 -7.72 1.55 -0.70
N LEU A 100 -6.74 1.94 0.11
CA LEU A 100 -6.91 2.82 1.25
C LEU A 100 -6.08 4.09 1.03
N LEU A 101 -6.71 5.26 1.17
CA LEU A 101 -5.98 6.53 1.25
C LEU A 101 -5.49 6.73 2.69
N LEU A 102 -4.19 6.96 2.85
CA LEU A 102 -3.58 7.19 4.16
C LEU A 102 -3.69 8.66 4.54
N GLY A 103 -4.37 8.92 5.65
CA GLY A 103 -4.53 10.25 6.21
C GLY A 103 -5.62 11.07 5.51
N GLU A 104 -6.27 11.95 6.27
CA GLU A 104 -7.22 12.94 5.73
C GLU A 104 -6.50 14.20 5.24
N THR A 105 -5.26 14.42 5.69
CA THR A 105 -4.46 15.60 5.35
C THR A 105 -3.41 15.24 4.30
N PRO A 106 -3.36 15.95 3.17
CA PRO A 106 -2.31 15.75 2.17
C PRO A 106 -0.91 15.99 2.73
N ILE A 107 0.06 15.31 2.12
CA ILE A 107 1.48 15.55 2.35
C ILE A 107 1.95 16.60 1.36
N ARG A 108 2.65 17.61 1.86
CA ARG A 108 3.18 18.68 1.02
C ARG A 108 4.61 18.39 0.59
N LEU A 109 4.84 18.29 -0.72
CA LEU A 109 6.17 18.28 -1.30
C LEU A 109 6.71 19.71 -1.36
N VAL A 110 7.84 19.93 -0.72
CA VAL A 110 8.57 21.20 -0.68
C VAL A 110 10.01 21.00 -1.18
N ARG A 111 10.69 22.10 -1.53
CA ARG A 111 12.12 22.08 -1.90
C ARG A 111 13.03 21.97 -0.68
#